data_AF-A0ABD2BQ67-F1
#
_entry.id   AF-A0ABD2BQ67-F1
#
_cell.length_a   1.000
_cell.length_b   1.000
_cell.length_c   1.000
_cell.angle_alpha   90.00
_cell.angle_beta   90.00
_cell.angle_gamma   90.00
#
_symmetry.space_group_name_H-M   'P 1'
#
loop_
_entity.id
_entity.type
_entity.pdbx_description
1 polymer ?
#
loop_
_entity_poly.entity_id
_entity_poly.type
_entity_poly.pdbx_seq_one_letter_code
_entity_poly.pdbx_strand_id
1 'polypeptide(L)'
;MSTILSNESQMRYVVEWFREWSEMQRGDFLEILLEQCGSPGLVNGLVPGMENMSCKEGSDRPPSLFQCRVKLFREWSQNWSQQEKDSLLASIKSIDGKFAGNYEQRLSALMEEN
;
A
#
# COMPACT_ATOMS: atom_id res chain seq x y z
N MET A 1 6.32 -6.94 24.99
CA MET A 1 4.87 -6.61 25.08
C MET A 1 4.47 -6.03 23.73
N SER A 2 3.92 -6.83 22.82
CA SER A 2 3.39 -6.29 21.57
C SER A 2 2.15 -5.50 21.90
N THR A 3 2.26 -4.18 21.88
CA THR A 3 1.08 -3.30 21.88
C THR A 3 0.32 -3.60 20.61
N ILE A 4 -0.79 -4.34 20.72
CA ILE A 4 -1.70 -4.58 19.59
C ILE A 4 -2.32 -3.20 19.28
N LEU A 5 -1.81 -2.53 18.26
CA LEU A 5 -2.39 -1.28 17.76
C LEU A 5 -3.77 -1.60 17.17
N SER A 6 -4.78 -0.81 17.52
CA SER A 6 -6.10 -0.89 16.87
C SER A 6 -5.98 -0.58 15.38
N ASN A 7 -6.83 -1.19 14.55
CA ASN A 7 -6.85 -0.98 13.09
C ASN A 7 -6.94 0.51 12.72
N GLU A 8 -7.77 1.29 13.42
CA GLU A 8 -7.86 2.75 13.22
C GLU A 8 -6.53 3.49 13.48
N SER A 9 -5.74 3.01 14.46
CA SER A 9 -4.42 3.59 14.74
C SER A 9 -3.43 3.22 13.65
N GLN A 10 -3.46 1.97 13.18
CA GLN A 10 -2.63 1.50 12.07
C GLN A 10 -2.90 2.32 10.80
N MET A 11 -4.17 2.57 10.46
CA MET A 11 -4.54 3.42 9.32
C MET A 11 -4.02 4.85 9.45
N ARG A 12 -4.17 5.46 10.64
CA ARG A 12 -3.63 6.80 10.90
C ARG A 12 -2.12 6.87 10.69
N TYR A 13 -1.37 5.85 11.12
CA TYR A 13 0.06 5.78 10.84
C TYR A 13 0.35 5.74 9.35
N VAL A 14 -0.37 4.92 8.58
CA VAL A 14 -0.17 4.80 7.13
C VAL A 14 -0.48 6.12 6.41
N VAL A 15 -1.55 6.81 6.82
CA VAL A 15 -1.87 8.15 6.32
C VAL A 15 -0.74 9.14 6.58
N GLU A 16 -0.21 9.18 7.80
CA GLU A 16 0.89 10.09 8.13
C GLU A 16 2.17 9.73 7.36
N TRP A 17 2.48 8.43 7.21
CA TRP A 17 3.61 7.99 6.39
C TRP A 17 3.47 8.42 4.93
N PHE A 18 2.26 8.32 4.36
CA PHE A 18 1.99 8.74 2.99
C PHE A 18 2.27 10.23 2.78
N ARG A 19 1.96 11.08 3.77
CA ARG A 19 2.25 12.52 3.74
C ARG A 19 3.76 12.78 3.73
N GLU A 20 4.54 11.97 4.44
CA GLU A 20 6.01 12.07 4.49
C GLU A 20 6.72 11.49 3.26
N TRP A 21 6.08 10.58 2.54
CA TRP A 21 6.68 9.95 1.36
C TRP A 21 6.85 10.94 0.21
N SER A 22 7.98 10.78 -0.49
CA SER A 22 8.25 11.46 -1.76
C SER A 22 7.27 11.00 -2.86
N GLU A 23 7.14 11.79 -3.93
CA GLU A 23 6.29 11.42 -5.08
C GLU A 23 6.65 10.04 -5.66
N MET A 24 7.96 9.74 -5.73
CA MET A 24 8.44 8.43 -6.19
C MET A 24 7.95 7.30 -5.28
N GLN A 25 8.10 7.44 -3.96
CA GLN A 25 7.64 6.45 -2.98
C GLN A 25 6.11 6.28 -2.98
N ARG A 26 5.36 7.36 -3.24
CA ARG A 26 3.90 7.26 -3.43
C ARG A 26 3.57 6.45 -4.68
N GLY A 27 4.30 6.66 -5.77
CA GLY A 27 4.20 5.84 -6.98
C GLY A 27 4.45 4.36 -6.70
N ASP A 28 5.52 4.03 -5.99
CA ASP A 28 5.81 2.65 -5.58
C ASP A 28 4.70 2.06 -4.67
N PHE A 29 4.16 2.87 -3.76
CA PHE A 29 3.08 2.45 -2.86
C PHE A 29 1.73 2.24 -3.57
N LEU A 30 1.51 2.86 -4.73
CA LEU A 30 0.25 2.76 -5.48
C LEU A 30 -0.07 1.31 -5.86
N GLU A 31 0.91 0.59 -6.41
CA GLU A 31 0.73 -0.82 -6.79
C GLU A 31 0.41 -1.68 -5.56
N ILE A 32 1.07 -1.42 -4.42
CA ILE A 32 0.83 -2.11 -3.14
C ILE A 32 -0.59 -1.88 -2.65
N LEU A 33 -1.07 -0.65 -2.76
CA LEU A 33 -2.39 -0.28 -2.32
C LEU A 33 -3.47 -0.95 -3.19
N LEU A 34 -3.22 -1.09 -4.49
CA LEU A 34 -4.07 -1.87 -5.40
C LEU A 34 -4.06 -3.35 -5.05
N GLU A 35 -2.91 -3.94 -4.75
CA GLU A 35 -2.80 -5.34 -4.31
C GLU A 35 -3.60 -5.58 -3.01
N GLN A 36 -3.49 -4.67 -2.04
CA GLN A 36 -4.05 -4.89 -0.70
C GLN A 36 -5.52 -4.46 -0.56
N CYS A 37 -5.94 -3.42 -1.28
CA CYS A 37 -7.30 -2.87 -1.19
C CYS A 37 -8.19 -3.20 -2.39
N GLY A 38 -7.59 -3.62 -3.51
CA GLY A 38 -8.32 -4.08 -4.69
C GLY A 38 -9.09 -5.36 -4.45
N SER A 39 -10.06 -5.65 -5.32
CA SER A 39 -10.83 -6.89 -5.24
C SER A 39 -9.93 -8.12 -5.44
N PRO A 40 -10.21 -9.24 -4.76
CA PRO A 40 -9.38 -10.45 -4.82
C PRO A 40 -9.27 -11.09 -6.23
N GLY A 41 -10.04 -10.63 -7.22
CA GLY A 41 -9.88 -11.01 -8.64
C GLY A 41 -8.82 -10.18 -9.39
N LEU A 42 -8.52 -8.96 -8.94
CA LEU A 42 -7.57 -8.04 -9.60
C LEU A 42 -6.10 -8.40 -9.34
N VAL A 43 -5.82 -9.12 -8.25
CA VAL A 43 -4.46 -9.45 -7.82
C VAL A 43 -3.77 -10.49 -8.71
N ASN A 44 -4.51 -11.21 -9.55
CA ASN A 44 -3.95 -12.23 -10.45
C ASN A 44 -3.12 -11.64 -11.60
N GLY A 45 -3.29 -10.35 -11.92
CA GLY A 45 -2.55 -9.63 -12.98
C GLY A 45 -1.50 -8.64 -12.46
N LEU A 46 -1.47 -8.38 -11.15
CA LEU A 46 -0.42 -7.57 -10.54
C LEU A 46 0.82 -8.46 -10.42
N VAL A 47 1.72 -8.32 -11.41
CA VAL A 47 3.04 -8.96 -11.41
C VAL A 47 3.66 -8.84 -10.01
N PRO A 48 4.32 -9.89 -9.49
CA PRO A 48 5.13 -9.76 -8.28
C PRO A 48 6.36 -8.90 -8.61
N GLY A 49 6.16 -7.59 -8.79
CA GLY A 49 7.20 -6.63 -9.12
C GLY A 49 7.95 -6.17 -7.87
N MET A 50 7.44 -6.50 -6.68
CA MET A 50 7.99 -6.03 -5.41
C MET A 50 8.80 -7.05 -4.63
N GLU A 51 9.02 -8.25 -5.16
CA GLU A 51 10.06 -9.16 -4.66
C GLU A 51 11.47 -8.57 -4.82
N ASN A 52 11.66 -7.53 -5.66
CA ASN A 52 12.92 -6.77 -5.74
C ASN A 52 13.06 -5.63 -4.71
N MET A 53 12.00 -5.29 -3.97
CA MET A 53 12.06 -4.31 -2.87
C MET A 53 12.27 -4.97 -1.51
N SER A 54 11.93 -6.26 -1.39
CA SER A 54 12.48 -7.11 -0.33
C SER A 54 13.99 -7.07 -0.44
N CYS A 55 14.60 -6.61 0.65
CA CYS A 55 16.03 -6.68 0.90
C CYS A 55 16.59 -7.95 0.26
N LYS A 56 17.43 -7.83 -0.79
CA LYS A 56 18.21 -8.97 -1.27
C LYS A 56 18.85 -9.59 -0.04
N GLU A 57 18.47 -10.82 0.30
CA GLU A 57 18.86 -11.57 1.50
C GLU A 57 20.36 -11.93 1.48
N GLY A 58 21.20 -10.91 1.30
CA GLY A 58 22.61 -10.99 0.95
C GLY A 58 23.27 -9.65 0.64
N SER A 59 22.54 -8.52 0.70
CA SER A 59 23.14 -7.18 0.71
C SER A 59 23.26 -6.71 2.16
N ASP A 60 24.47 -6.37 2.61
CA ASP A 60 24.81 -5.84 3.94
C ASP A 60 24.09 -4.52 4.32
N ARG A 61 23.19 -4.03 3.44
CA ARG A 61 22.49 -2.76 3.63
C ARG A 61 21.21 -2.96 4.43
N PRO A 62 21.01 -2.21 5.53
CA PRO A 62 19.75 -2.26 6.27
C PRO A 62 18.58 -1.79 5.37
N PRO A 63 17.37 -2.32 5.58
CA PRO A 63 16.19 -1.90 4.82
C PRO A 63 15.92 -0.41 5.05
N SER A 64 15.42 0.27 4.02
CA SER A 64 15.02 1.67 4.17
C SER A 64 13.76 1.80 5.03
N LEU A 65 13.56 2.97 5.65
CA LEU A 65 12.37 3.24 6.46
C LEU A 65 11.07 3.03 5.67
N PHE A 66 11.07 3.37 4.38
CA PHE A 66 9.94 3.10 3.48
C PHE A 66 9.62 1.60 3.40
N GLN A 67 10.64 0.75 3.21
CA GLN A 67 10.45 -0.70 3.16
C GLN A 67 9.87 -1.24 4.47
N CYS A 68 10.37 -0.76 5.62
CA CYS A 68 9.84 -1.16 6.91
C CYS A 68 8.36 -0.76 7.08
N ARG A 69 7.98 0.46 6.67
CA ARG A 69 6.59 0.95 6.73
C ARG A 69 5.67 0.18 5.78
N VAL A 70 6.13 -0.11 4.57
CA VAL A 70 5.41 -0.93 3.58
C VAL A 70 5.17 -2.35 4.10
N LYS A 71 6.18 -2.96 4.72
CA LYS A 71 6.06 -4.30 5.31
C LYS A 71 4.99 -4.31 6.41
N LEU A 72 5.05 -3.35 7.33
CA LEU A 72 4.03 -3.20 8.37
C LEU A 72 2.64 -2.99 7.78
N PHE A 73 2.50 -2.16 6.75
CA PHE A 73 1.24 -1.98 6.05
C PHE A 73 0.68 -3.31 5.51
N ARG A 74 1.49 -4.12 4.82
CA ARG A 74 1.08 -5.42 4.28
C ARG A 74 0.67 -6.41 5.38
N GLU A 75 1.34 -6.38 6.53
CA GLU A 75 0.99 -7.23 7.68
C GLU A 75 -0.33 -6.76 8.31
N TRP A 76 -0.49 -5.46 8.53
CA TRP A 76 -1.69 -4.86 9.11
C TRP A 76 -2.93 -5.01 8.21
N SER A 77 -2.78 -4.82 6.90
CA SER A 77 -3.89 -4.86 5.94
C SER A 77 -4.55 -6.24 5.82
N GLN A 78 -3.87 -7.31 6.23
CA GLN A 78 -4.45 -8.66 6.28
C GLN A 78 -5.53 -8.78 7.36
N ASN A 79 -5.43 -7.97 8.43
CA ASN A 79 -6.38 -7.96 9.53
C ASN A 79 -7.52 -6.95 9.36
N TRP A 80 -7.55 -6.22 8.23
CA TRP A 80 -8.56 -5.20 7.96
C TRP A 80 -9.68 -5.74 7.10
N SER A 81 -10.90 -5.33 7.44
CA SER A 81 -12.11 -5.52 6.64
C SER A 81 -12.05 -4.71 5.35
N GLN A 82 -12.89 -5.05 4.36
CA GLN A 82 -12.95 -4.27 3.12
C GLN A 82 -13.36 -2.80 3.36
N GLN A 83 -14.29 -2.56 4.30
CA GLN A 83 -14.70 -1.20 4.68
C GLN A 83 -13.55 -0.39 5.28
N GLU A 84 -12.69 -1.05 6.06
CA GLU A 84 -11.52 -0.46 6.69
C GLU A 84 -10.46 -0.07 5.66
N LYS A 85 -10.23 -0.96 4.67
CA LYS A 85 -9.36 -0.69 3.52
C LYS A 85 -9.89 0.46 2.66
N ASP A 86 -11.19 0.50 2.41
CA ASP A 86 -11.86 1.57 1.66
C ASP A 86 -11.73 2.93 2.38
N SER A 87 -11.92 2.95 3.70
CA SER A 87 -11.74 4.15 4.52
C SER A 87 -10.31 4.72 4.46
N LEU A 88 -9.30 3.84 4.52
CA LEU A 88 -7.91 4.25 4.33
C LEU A 88 -7.69 4.81 2.91
N LEU A 89 -8.18 4.11 1.89
CA LEU A 89 -8.05 4.53 0.50
C LEU A 89 -8.68 5.91 0.27
N ALA A 90 -9.88 6.15 0.79
CA ALA A 90 -10.55 7.45 0.72
C ALA A 90 -9.72 8.55 1.39
N SER A 91 -9.10 8.25 2.54
CA SER A 91 -8.22 9.18 3.26
C SER A 91 -6.99 9.54 2.41
N ILE A 92 -6.35 8.56 1.79
CA ILE A 92 -5.18 8.77 0.92
C ILE A 92 -5.54 9.56 -0.33
N LYS A 93 -6.65 9.22 -0.99
CA LYS A 93 -7.15 9.93 -2.18
C LYS A 93 -7.47 11.40 -1.90
N SER A 94 -7.96 11.71 -0.70
CA SER A 94 -8.23 13.09 -0.27
C SER A 94 -6.96 13.93 -0.10
N ILE A 95 -5.82 13.29 0.23
CA ILE A 95 -4.54 13.98 0.45
C ILE A 95 -3.86 14.36 -0.87
N ASP A 96 -3.95 13.49 -1.88
CA ASP A 96 -3.24 13.66 -3.15
C ASP A 96 -4.15 13.27 -4.32
N GLY A 97 -4.72 14.27 -4.98
CA GLY A 97 -5.61 14.06 -6.13
C GLY A 97 -4.91 13.46 -7.35
N LYS A 98 -3.60 13.70 -7.53
CA LYS A 98 -2.82 13.09 -8.62
C LYS A 98 -2.66 11.60 -8.35
N PHE A 99 -2.36 11.22 -7.10
CA PHE A 99 -2.34 9.83 -6.68
C PHE A 99 -3.71 9.16 -6.86
N ALA A 100 -4.79 9.84 -6.49
CA ALA A 100 -6.15 9.33 -6.68
C ALA A 100 -6.45 9.01 -8.14
N GLY A 101 -6.18 9.94 -9.05
CA GLY A 101 -6.39 9.73 -10.49
C GLY A 101 -5.55 8.58 -11.05
N ASN A 102 -4.29 8.45 -10.64
CA ASN A 102 -3.44 7.32 -11.04
C ASN A 102 -3.99 5.98 -10.54
N TYR A 103 -4.49 5.95 -9.30
CA TYR A 103 -5.08 4.74 -8.72
C TYR A 103 -6.33 4.32 -9.49
N GLU A 104 -7.21 5.26 -9.81
CA GLU A 104 -8.44 4.99 -10.56
C GLU A 104 -8.14 4.54 -11.99
N GLN A 105 -7.23 5.22 -12.69
CA GLN A 105 -6.81 4.83 -14.04
C GLN A 105 -6.26 3.40 -14.05
N ARG A 106 -5.39 3.07 -13.08
CA ARG A 106 -4.78 1.74 -12.99
C ARG A 106 -5.80 0.67 -12.61
N LEU A 107 -6.74 1.00 -11.72
CA LEU A 107 -7.83 0.12 -11.34
C LEU A 107 -8.74 -0.19 -12.53
N SER A 108 -9.14 0.83 -13.31
CA SER A 108 -9.94 0.65 -14.53
C SER A 108 -9.23 -0.23 -15.55
N ALA A 109 -7.95 0.04 -15.82
CA ALA A 109 -7.16 -0.76 -16.76
C ALA A 109 -7.09 -2.24 -16.37
N LEU A 110 -6.99 -2.56 -15.07
CA LEU A 110 -6.99 -3.93 -14.59
C LEU A 110 -8.37 -4.61 -14.66
N MET A 111 -9.47 -3.84 -14.61
CA MET A 111 -10.81 -4.37 -14.78
C MET A 111 -11.16 -4.68 -16.24
N GLU A 112 -10.55 -3.96 -17.20
CA GLU A 112 -10.77 -4.17 -18.63
C GLU A 112 -10.01 -5.40 -19.18
N GLU A 113 -8.98 -5.86 -18.48
CA GLU A 113 -8.15 -7.01 -18.90
C GLU A 113 -8.70 -8.39 -18.46
N ASN A 114 -9.80 -8.44 -17.71
CA ASN A 114 -10.37 -9.66 -17.12
C ASN A 114 -11.83 -9.89 -17.53
#